data_AF-A0A7H8KA29-F1
#
_entry.id   AF-A0A7H8KA29-F1
#
_cell.length_a   1.000
_cell.length_b   1.000
_cell.length_c   1.000
_cell.angle_alpha   90.00
_cell.angle_beta   90.00
_cell.angle_gamma   90.00
#
_symmetry.space_group_name_H-M   'P 1'
#
loop_
_entity.id
_entity.type
_entity.pdbx_description
1 polymer ?
#
loop_
_entity_poly.entity_id
_entity_poly.type
_entity_poly.pdbx_seq_one_letter_code
_entity_poly.pdbx_strand_id
1 'polypeptide(L)'
;MAGIAATVALHAQPAQAAVEVPPSGLSIFEGTFATLLLHVAEPDGTCLAMPPTAASLTGERIVEQVSAFSGPNCTGLQWNLGTFRTFPAGKYQSFRAYSF
;
A
#
# COMPACT_ATOMS: atom_id res chain seq x y z
N MET A 1 31.92 48.01 19.68
CA MET A 1 30.62 47.80 19.00
C MET A 1 30.82 46.81 17.87
N ALA A 2 29.73 46.12 17.50
CA ALA A 2 29.59 45.11 16.43
C ALA A 2 30.01 43.67 16.79
N GLY A 3 29.06 42.94 17.39
CA GLY A 3 29.01 41.49 17.32
C GLY A 3 28.19 41.08 16.09
N ILE A 4 28.75 40.22 15.26
CA ILE A 4 28.08 39.60 14.10
C ILE A 4 27.34 38.35 14.57
N ALA A 5 26.01 38.40 14.57
CA ALA A 5 25.17 37.24 14.83
C ALA A 5 25.05 36.41 13.55
N ALA A 6 25.67 35.23 13.53
CA ALA A 6 25.50 34.24 12.48
C ALA A 6 24.18 33.48 12.72
N THR A 7 23.18 33.70 11.87
CA THR A 7 21.94 32.92 11.87
C THR A 7 22.18 31.60 11.14
N VAL A 8 22.25 30.51 11.90
CA VAL A 8 22.26 29.14 11.38
C VAL A 8 20.86 28.83 10.85
N ALA A 9 20.70 28.75 9.54
CA ALA A 9 19.48 28.28 8.90
C ALA A 9 19.34 26.77 9.17
N LEU A 10 18.51 26.42 10.15
CA LEU A 10 18.09 25.04 10.39
C LEU A 10 17.12 24.67 9.27
N HIS A 11 17.60 23.93 8.27
CA HIS A 11 16.74 23.29 7.27
C HIS A 11 15.92 22.20 7.97
N ALA A 12 14.69 22.53 8.38
CA ALA A 12 13.71 21.55 8.80
C ALA A 12 13.40 20.65 7.60
N GLN A 13 13.86 19.40 7.66
CA GLN A 13 13.46 18.37 6.71
C GLN A 13 11.95 18.14 6.91
N PRO A 14 11.15 18.05 5.83
CA PRO A 14 9.73 17.76 5.99
C PRO A 14 9.61 16.38 6.66
N ALA A 15 9.01 16.34 7.84
CA ALA A 15 8.64 15.09 8.50
C ALA A 15 7.71 14.34 7.53
N GLN A 16 8.10 13.13 7.12
CA GLN A 16 7.22 12.29 6.32
C GLN A 16 5.93 12.10 7.12
N ALA A 17 4.82 12.63 6.62
CA ALA A 17 3.51 12.39 7.21
C ALA A 17 3.31 10.87 7.25
N ALA A 18 3.06 10.33 8.44
CA ALA A 18 2.72 8.92 8.57
C ALA A 18 1.46 8.66 7.74
N VAL A 19 1.52 7.67 6.85
CA VAL A 19 0.34 7.27 6.08
C VAL A 19 -0.67 6.71 7.08
N GLU A 20 -1.84 7.34 7.16
CA GLU A 20 -2.91 6.85 8.00
C GLU A 20 -3.47 5.57 7.38
N VAL A 21 -3.21 4.44 8.03
CA VAL A 21 -3.71 3.12 7.62
C VAL A 21 -5.04 2.88 8.31
N PRO A 22 -6.12 2.60 7.56
CA PRO A 22 -7.41 2.27 8.15
C PRO A 22 -7.33 1.08 9.14
N PRO A 23 -8.14 1.05 10.21
CA PRO A 23 -8.01 0.09 11.30
C PRO A 23 -8.44 -1.35 10.94
N SER A 24 -9.05 -1.55 9.78
CA SER A 24 -9.56 -2.82 9.28
C SER A 24 -9.67 -2.81 7.76
N GLY A 25 -9.59 -3.97 7.12
CA GLY A 25 -9.73 -4.11 5.67
C GLY A 25 -8.38 -4.22 4.96
N LEU A 26 -8.40 -4.21 3.63
CA LEU A 26 -7.21 -4.32 2.79
C LEU A 26 -6.78 -2.93 2.32
N SER A 27 -5.51 -2.62 2.50
CA SER A 27 -4.84 -1.41 2.03
C SER A 27 -3.73 -1.77 1.06
N ILE A 28 -3.68 -1.10 -0.08
CA ILE A 28 -2.66 -1.28 -1.13
C ILE A 28 -1.92 0.04 -1.29
N PHE A 29 -0.60 -0.03 -1.37
CA PHE A 29 0.26 1.15 -1.34
C PHE A 29 1.20 1.21 -2.54
N GLU A 30 1.56 2.44 -2.89
CA GLU A 30 2.72 2.75 -3.71
C GLU A 30 3.99 2.66 -2.84
N GLY A 31 5.06 2.15 -3.45
CA GLY A 31 6.33 1.92 -2.76
C GLY A 31 6.18 0.97 -1.56
N THR A 32 7.13 1.04 -0.63
CA THR A 32 7.09 0.23 0.60
C THR A 32 6.22 0.92 1.65
N PHE A 33 4.89 0.78 1.52
CA PHE A 33 3.90 1.37 2.45
C PHE A 33 3.97 2.90 2.52
N ALA A 34 4.30 3.55 1.40
CA ALA A 34 4.61 4.98 1.37
C ALA A 34 3.41 5.87 1.03
N THR A 35 2.48 5.41 0.20
CA THR A 35 1.27 6.16 -0.15
C THR A 35 0.12 5.21 -0.39
N LEU A 36 -1.02 5.42 0.27
CA LEU A 36 -2.21 4.58 0.11
C LEU A 36 -2.83 4.83 -1.27
N LEU A 37 -2.91 3.79 -2.09
CA LEU A 37 -3.50 3.84 -3.44
C LEU A 37 -4.95 3.35 -3.45
N LEU A 38 -5.25 2.32 -2.65
CA LEU A 38 -6.57 1.71 -2.59
C LEU A 38 -6.82 1.17 -1.20
N HIS A 39 -8.04 1.35 -0.74
CA HIS A 39 -8.56 0.72 0.46
C HIS A 39 -9.86 -0.03 0.15
N VAL A 40 -9.95 -1.28 0.60
CA VAL A 40 -11.14 -2.13 0.52
C VAL A 40 -11.54 -2.47 1.95
N ALA A 41 -12.60 -1.84 2.43
CA ALA A 41 -13.03 -1.97 3.82
C ALA A 41 -13.40 -3.42 4.18
N GLU A 42 -14.17 -4.08 3.31
CA GLU A 42 -14.66 -5.45 3.49
C GLU A 42 -14.45 -6.26 2.21
N PRO A 43 -13.37 -7.05 2.11
CA PRO A 43 -13.11 -7.88 0.94
C PRO A 43 -14.03 -9.11 0.87
N ASP A 44 -14.86 -9.20 -0.15
CA ASP A 44 -15.88 -10.26 -0.34
C ASP A 44 -15.48 -11.33 -1.38
N GLY A 45 -14.23 -11.29 -1.87
CA GLY A 45 -13.75 -12.13 -2.95
C GLY A 45 -13.98 -11.58 -4.36
N THR A 46 -14.60 -10.40 -4.49
CA THR A 46 -14.74 -9.71 -5.78
C THR A 46 -13.38 -9.44 -6.41
N CYS A 47 -13.31 -9.62 -7.72
CA CYS A 47 -12.10 -9.33 -8.47
C CYS A 47 -11.95 -7.82 -8.70
N LEU A 48 -10.83 -7.27 -8.26
CA LEU A 48 -10.50 -5.86 -8.39
C LEU A 48 -9.22 -5.66 -9.20
N ALA A 49 -9.12 -4.53 -9.88
CA ALA A 49 -7.92 -4.14 -10.59
C ALA A 49 -6.83 -3.73 -9.59
N MET A 50 -5.60 -4.19 -9.82
CA MET A 50 -4.44 -3.75 -9.05
C MET A 50 -3.96 -2.40 -9.60
N PRO A 51 -3.77 -1.37 -8.76
CA PRO A 51 -3.13 -0.14 -9.19
C PRO A 51 -1.74 -0.42 -9.80
N PRO A 52 -1.38 0.18 -10.95
CA PRO A 52 -0.16 -0.19 -11.67
C PRO A 52 1.12 0.15 -10.90
N THR A 53 1.08 1.13 -10.00
CA THR A 53 2.22 1.51 -9.14
C THR A 53 2.21 0.82 -7.77
N ALA A 54 1.25 -0.08 -7.52
CA ALA A 54 1.17 -0.82 -6.27
C ALA A 54 2.44 -1.66 -6.08
N ALA A 55 3.06 -1.52 -4.91
CA ALA A 55 4.28 -2.24 -4.54
C ALA A 55 4.21 -2.86 -3.15
N SER A 56 3.16 -2.58 -2.36
CA SER A 56 2.91 -3.29 -1.12
C SER A 56 1.43 -3.33 -0.74
N LEU A 57 1.10 -4.21 0.20
CA LEU A 57 -0.24 -4.33 0.78
C LEU A 57 -0.19 -4.67 2.26
N THR A 58 -1.21 -4.22 2.99
CA THR A 58 -1.53 -4.64 4.37
C THR A 58 -3.01 -5.00 4.47
N GLY A 59 -3.31 -6.17 5.01
CA GLY A 59 -4.63 -6.63 5.37
C GLY A 59 -4.77 -6.58 6.88
N GLU A 60 -5.69 -5.76 7.36
CA GLU A 60 -5.91 -5.49 8.78
C GLU A 60 -7.15 -6.21 9.29
N ARG A 61 -7.02 -6.83 10.47
CA ARG A 61 -8.05 -7.54 11.25
C ARG A 61 -8.84 -8.59 10.48
N ILE A 62 -9.73 -8.18 9.59
CA ILE A 62 -10.77 -8.99 8.95
C ILE A 62 -10.30 -9.72 7.70
N VAL A 63 -9.15 -9.32 7.13
CA VAL A 63 -8.66 -9.90 5.87
C VAL A 63 -8.00 -11.25 6.16
N GLU A 64 -8.53 -12.31 5.54
CA GLU A 64 -8.00 -13.67 5.66
C GLU A 64 -6.86 -13.90 4.66
N GLN A 65 -7.11 -13.59 3.39
CA GLN A 65 -6.18 -13.89 2.31
C GLN A 65 -6.31 -12.88 1.18
N VAL A 66 -5.17 -12.51 0.59
CA VAL A 66 -5.11 -11.79 -0.69
C VAL A 66 -4.46 -12.68 -1.74
N SER A 67 -5.12 -12.86 -2.88
CA SER A 67 -4.61 -13.55 -4.06
C SER A 67 -4.49 -12.57 -5.20
N ALA A 68 -3.29 -12.46 -5.78
CA ALA A 68 -3.01 -11.56 -6.89
C ALA A 68 -2.75 -12.33 -8.18
N PHE A 69 -3.03 -11.69 -9.31
CA PHE A 69 -3.02 -12.32 -10.63
C PHE A 69 -2.19 -11.51 -11.63
N SER A 70 -1.53 -12.20 -12.56
CA SER A 70 -0.72 -11.56 -13.60
C SER A 70 -1.57 -10.88 -14.66
N GLY A 71 -2.79 -11.37 -14.91
CA GLY A 71 -3.72 -10.83 -15.90
C GLY A 71 -4.80 -9.94 -15.29
N PRO A 72 -5.52 -9.17 -16.12
CA PRO A 72 -6.71 -8.45 -15.69
C PRO A 72 -7.85 -9.42 -15.32
N ASN A 73 -8.85 -8.95 -14.57
CA ASN A 73 -10.05 -9.72 -14.22
C ASN A 73 -9.76 -11.08 -13.55
N CYS A 74 -8.68 -11.16 -12.77
CA CYS A 74 -8.26 -12.34 -12.00
C CYS A 74 -7.99 -13.56 -12.88
N THR A 75 -7.30 -13.31 -14.00
CA THR A 75 -6.89 -14.34 -14.96
C THR A 75 -5.38 -14.52 -14.98
N GLY A 76 -4.92 -15.64 -15.55
CA GLY A 76 -3.51 -15.97 -15.65
C GLY A 76 -2.96 -16.61 -14.38
N LEU A 77 -1.67 -16.39 -14.11
CA LEU A 77 -1.00 -16.98 -12.96
C LEU A 77 -1.48 -16.31 -11.67
N GLN A 78 -1.69 -17.11 -10.63
CA GLN A 78 -2.14 -16.69 -9.31
C GLN A 78 -1.02 -16.84 -8.28
N TRP A 79 -0.94 -15.87 -7.37
CA TRP A 79 -0.08 -15.93 -6.18
C TRP A 79 -0.86 -15.57 -4.94
N ASN A 80 -0.67 -16.34 -3.87
CA ASN A 80 -1.23 -16.03 -2.56
C ASN A 80 -0.25 -15.13 -1.79
N LEU A 81 -0.64 -13.86 -1.64
CA LEU A 81 0.18 -12.84 -1.01
C LEU A 81 0.00 -12.81 0.50
N GLY A 82 -1.04 -13.45 1.05
CA GLY A 82 -1.38 -13.32 2.47
C GLY A 82 -1.83 -11.89 2.78
N THR A 83 -1.59 -11.42 4.01
CA THR A 83 -2.08 -10.12 4.49
C THR A 83 -0.98 -9.06 4.62
N PHE A 84 0.30 -9.40 4.47
CA PHE A 84 1.37 -8.40 4.54
C PHE A 84 2.47 -8.75 3.55
N ARG A 85 2.64 -7.91 2.51
CA ARG A 85 3.59 -8.22 1.43
C ARG A 85 4.07 -6.98 0.70
N THR A 86 5.33 -7.03 0.26
CA THR A 86 5.89 -6.14 -0.76
C THR A 86 6.15 -6.91 -2.06
N PHE A 87 6.10 -6.21 -3.19
CA PHE A 87 6.31 -6.75 -4.53
C PHE A 87 6.75 -5.65 -5.50
N PRO A 88 7.39 -6.01 -6.63
CA PRO A 88 7.71 -5.04 -7.68
C PRO A 88 6.44 -4.35 -8.21
N ALA A 89 6.52 -3.03 -8.43
CA ALA A 89 5.44 -2.27 -9.05
C ALA A 89 5.08 -2.85 -10.41
N GLY A 90 3.77 -2.90 -10.71
CA GLY A 90 3.25 -3.43 -11.97
C GLY A 90 3.33 -4.97 -12.11
N LYS A 91 3.76 -5.69 -11.07
CA LYS A 91 3.85 -7.17 -11.13
C LYS A 91 2.49 -7.84 -11.27
N TYR A 92 1.45 -7.30 -10.65
CA TYR A 92 0.11 -7.87 -10.66
C TYR A 92 -0.87 -6.89 -11.30
N GLN A 93 -1.83 -7.40 -12.07
CA GLN A 93 -2.84 -6.59 -12.76
C GLN A 93 -4.21 -6.64 -12.07
N SER A 94 -4.47 -7.67 -11.27
CA SER A 94 -5.71 -7.78 -10.49
C SER A 94 -5.51 -8.59 -9.22
N PHE A 95 -6.47 -8.52 -8.30
CA PHE A 95 -6.47 -9.28 -7.06
C PHE A 95 -7.88 -9.63 -6.61
N ARG A 96 -7.96 -10.62 -5.71
CA ARG A 96 -9.10 -10.92 -4.85
C ARG A 96 -8.61 -10.93 -3.42
N ALA A 97 -9.46 -10.47 -2.52
CA ALA A 97 -9.23 -10.63 -1.11
C ALA A 97 -10.52 -11.10 -0.44
N TYR A 98 -10.37 -11.90 0.61
CA TYR A 98 -11.47 -12.47 1.37
C TYR A 98 -11.34 -12.03 2.82
N SER A 99 -12.48 -11.77 3.45
CA SER A 99 -12.62 -11.61 4.89
C SER A 99 -13.35 -12.77 5.54
N PHE A 100 -13.16 -12.92 6.84
CA PHE A 100 -13.91 -13.86 7.68
C PHE A 100 -15.21 -13.26 8.23
#